data_AF-A0A1M6NIC1-F1
#
_entry.id   AF-A0A1M6NIC1-F1
#
_cell.length_a   1.000
_cell.length_b   1.000
_cell.length_c   1.000
_cell.angle_alpha   90.00
_cell.angle_beta   90.00
_cell.angle_gamma   90.00
#
_symmetry.space_group_name_H-M   'P 1'
#
loop_
_entity.id
_entity.type
_entity.pdbx_description
1 polymer ?
#
loop_
_entity_poly.entity_id
_entity_poly.type
_entity_poly.pdbx_seq_one_letter_code
_entity_poly.pdbx_strand_id
1 'polypeptide(L)' 'MLYFIKDNKLHRFPAPKRCGCKREDEKLRDTIPRGIEQCIYCMHHWPGDKE' A
#
# COMPACT_ATOMS: atom_id res chain seq x y z
N MET A 1 -6.34 6.62 6.12
CA MET A 1 -5.54 5.38 5.93
C MET A 1 -4.21 5.84 5.41
N LEU A 2 -3.10 5.44 6.02
CA LEU A 2 -1.79 5.92 5.56
C LEU A 2 -1.30 5.06 4.40
N TYR A 3 -0.60 5.69 3.48
CA TYR A 3 0.04 5.07 2.33
C TYR A 3 1.53 5.39 2.33
N PHE A 4 2.32 4.53 1.71
CA PHE A 4 3.73 4.79 1.43
C PHE A 4 4.03 4.36 0.01
N ILE A 5 5.07 4.93 -0.57
CA ILE A 5 5.49 4.59 -1.93
C ILE A 5 6.79 3.80 -1.80
N LYS A 6 6.79 2.58 -2.32
CA LYS A 6 7.96 1.72 -2.44
C LYS A 6 7.98 1.14 -3.85
N ASP A 7 9.15 1.07 -4.49
CA ASP A 7 9.28 0.54 -5.85
C ASP A 7 8.33 1.18 -6.88
N ASN A 8 8.14 2.51 -6.80
CA ASN A 8 7.20 3.27 -7.63
C ASN A 8 5.73 2.82 -7.53
N LYS A 9 5.38 2.06 -6.47
CA LYS A 9 4.05 1.56 -6.18
C LYS A 9 3.52 2.10 -4.87
N LEU A 10 2.23 2.41 -4.85
CA LEU A 10 1.52 2.86 -3.67
C LEU A 10 1.08 1.66 -2.84
N HIS A 11 1.55 1.61 -1.60
CA HIS A 11 1.22 0.61 -0.61
C HIS A 11 0.44 1.23 0.54
N ARG A 12 -0.45 0.46 1.16
CA ARG A 12 -1.21 0.85 2.36
C ARG A 12 -0.42 0.48 3.60
N PHE A 13 -0.52 1.29 4.64
CA PHE A 13 0.02 1.01 5.98
C PHE A 13 -1.12 0.79 6.99
N PRO A 14 -1.10 -0.31 7.78
CA PRO A 14 -0.17 -1.43 7.69
C PRO A 14 -0.35 -2.21 6.38
N ALA A 15 0.74 -2.76 5.84
CA ALA A 15 0.68 -3.55 4.62
C ALA A 15 -0.06 -4.87 4.89
N PRO A 16 -1.02 -5.26 4.04
CA PRO A 16 -1.71 -6.53 4.19
C PRO A 16 -0.73 -7.68 3.98
N LYS A 17 -0.93 -8.80 4.67
CA LYS A 17 -0.03 -9.99 4.63
C LYS A 17 0.31 -10.42 3.20
N ARG A 18 -0.68 -10.38 2.30
CA ARG A 18 -0.54 -10.71 0.87
C ARG A 18 0.42 -9.81 0.08
N CYS A 19 0.55 -8.55 0.48
CA CYS A 19 1.47 -7.64 -0.20
C CYS A 19 2.93 -7.98 0.15
N GLY A 20 3.18 -8.48 1.37
CA GLY A 20 4.53 -8.76 1.89
C GLY A 20 5.44 -7.54 2.03
N CYS A 21 4.97 -6.35 1.60
CA CYS A 21 5.77 -5.14 1.55
C CYS A 21 5.97 -4.60 2.96
N LYS A 22 7.20 -4.66 3.45
CA LYS A 22 7.59 -4.04 4.71
C LYS A 22 8.04 -2.62 4.44
N ARG A 23 7.38 -1.68 5.09
CA ARG A 23 7.87 -0.30 5.19
C ARG A 23 9.17 -0.32 5.99
N GLU A 24 10.20 0.32 5.48
CA GLU A 24 11.49 0.48 6.17
C GLU A 24 11.64 1.92 6.64
N ASP A 25 11.79 2.86 5.72
CA ASP A 25 11.96 4.29 6.01
C ASP A 25 11.04 5.17 5.13
N GLU A 26 10.17 4.56 4.33
CA GLU A 26 9.33 5.30 3.40
C GLU A 26 8.40 6.28 4.12
N LYS A 27 8.26 7.48 3.54
CA LYS A 27 7.39 8.53 4.09
C LYS A 27 5.93 8.11 3.99
N LEU A 28 5.25 8.08 5.14
CA LEU A 28 3.80 7.91 5.19
C LEU A 28 3.11 9.18 4.70
N ARG A 29 2.10 8.97 3.88
CA ARG A 29 1.26 10.00 3.27
C ARG A 29 -0.19 9.59 3.47
N ASP A 30 -1.03 10.54 3.84
CA ASP A 30 -2.48 10.28 3.87
C ASP A 30 -3.13 10.49 2.48
N THR A 31 -2.39 11.06 1.53
CA THR A 31 -2.85 11.34 0.17
C THR A 31 -2.33 10.34 -0.85
N ILE A 32 -3.17 10.03 -1.86
CA ILE A 32 -2.81 9.20 -3.01
C ILE A 32 -2.13 10.09 -4.06
N PRO A 33 -0.81 9.96 -4.29
CA PRO A 33 -0.11 10.70 -5.34
C PRO A 33 -0.62 10.27 -6.72
N ARG A 34 -0.79 11.24 -7.63
CA ARG A 34 -1.12 10.96 -9.05
C ARG A 34 0.17 10.57 -9.79
N GLY A 35 0.08 9.60 -10.70
CA GLY A 35 1.21 9.14 -11.53
C GLY A 35 2.08 8.02 -10.91
N ILE A 36 1.65 7.47 -9.77
CA ILE A 36 2.29 6.30 -9.12
C ILE A 36 1.42 5.07 -9.37
N GLU A 37 2.03 3.92 -9.62
CA GLU A 37 1.30 2.67 -9.79
C GLU A 37 0.66 2.25 -8.47
N GLN A 38 -0.56 1.71 -8.49
CA GLN A 38 -1.22 1.23 -7.28
C GLN A 38 -0.87 -0.23 -7.06
N CYS A 39 -0.42 -0.59 -5.85
CA CYS A 39 -0.19 -2.00 -5.55
C CYS A 39 -1.54 -2.73 -5.53
N ILE A 40 -1.72 -3.70 -6.43
CA ILE A 40 -2.95 -4.53 -6.52
C ILE A 40 -3.26 -5.24 -5.20
N TYR A 41 -2.24 -5.55 -4.39
CA TYR A 41 -2.42 -6.19 -3.10
C TYR A 41 -2.73 -5.20 -1.99
N CYS A 42 -2.42 -3.91 -2.12
CA CYS A 42 -2.80 -2.93 -1.10
C CYS A 42 -4.10 -2.20 -1.43
N MET A 43 -4.36 -1.97 -2.72
CA MET A 43 -5.39 -1.04 -3.19
C MET A 43 -6.66 -1.74 -3.69
N HIS A 44 -6.61 -3.03 -4.07
CA HIS A 44 -7.84 -3.78 -4.36
C HIS A 44 -8.45 -4.41 -3.11
N HIS A 45 -9.78 -4.52 -3.13
CA HIS A 45 -10.53 -5.30 -2.17
C HIS A 45 -10.62 -6.74 -2.68
N TRP A 46 -10.09 -7.70 -1.92
CA TRP A 46 -10.15 -9.12 -2.28
C TRP A 46 -11.07 -9.86 -1.30
N PRO A 47 -11.82 -10.87 -1.77
CA PRO A 47 -12.61 -11.72 -0.88
C PRO A 47 -11.66 -12.48 0.06
N GLY A 48 -11.70 -12.15 1.35
CA GLY A 48 -10.79 -12.68 2.37
C GLY A 48 -9.95 -11.64 3.12
N ASP A 49 -10.01 -10.35 2.74
CA ASP A 49 -9.34 -9.26 3.47
C ASP A 49 -10.11 -8.79 4.74
N LYS A 50 -11.17 -9.51 5.11
CA LYS A 50 -11.88 -9.35 6.39
C LYS A 50 -11.31 -10.35 7.38
N GLU A 51 -10.27 -9.95 8.11
CA GLU A 51 -9.99 -10.49 9.44
C GLU A 51 -9.33 -9.41 10.31
#